data_AF-A0A4Q4SQJ0-F1
#
_entry.id   AF-A0A4Q4SQJ0-F1
#
_cell.length_a   1.000
_cell.length_b   1.000
_cell.length_c   1.000
_cell.angle_alpha   90.00
_cell.angle_beta   90.00
_cell.angle_gamma   90.00
#
_symmetry.space_group_name_H-M   'P 1'
#
loop_
_entity.id
_entity.type
_entity.pdbx_description
1 polymer ?
#
loop_
_entity_poly.entity_id
_entity_poly.type
_entity_poly.pdbx_seq_one_letter_code
_entity_poly.pdbx_strand_id
1 'polypeptide(L)'
;MDGGSRRNIVLCFTMFCLRTLAIPLEKVPEVAQHVRNEPRKTDFAIFRPSEESSIAFLWSSIGIATFTAFLQGLVTTLASMTESSNSWTFRFRLAKLEHWWWTVISVFLFISLVLITLSFASGNNNEAISILVLSSTTLLAIVQYTVPSWRSRHYIRNRYSAWAGPSRTAIKRDHIAYCGSKRDWANLSKNVRVSDRKRTPSDDYGWHIWRVEGIREDPTDILNSVHAGKETISREGRNEHIYQDGYQTSATVSLFWGEQLGFVPRVSRAISSVPANLLKSRPITVDGFAGEGLCLGMGILGRNKGLNPRGLVFKMNEPIWRSLENNSAFAPRPSKTLRSYYAKQLKRVYGGISDQFVLAAVELSLILMDADSHAIATWLEGYCEHQDLYVNQRLQQLDATPEELKAHYESSYVSMVISLNNMRTRNLGRPGRGIDSKEKPCRPDIICLGLLLKAREQPEPNWWRHEDIQAIRESERTLLNGEWYNDAAKLLGLSSCPHGFENGQWGIASPSLDSSTASTREVEMTP
;
A
#
# COMPACT_ATOMS: atom_id res chain seq x y z
N MET A 1 11.53 30.70 0.36
CA MET A 1 12.60 30.06 1.16
C MET A 1 12.98 28.77 0.47
N ASP A 2 14.26 28.66 0.11
CA ASP A 2 14.81 27.84 -0.97
C ASP A 2 14.72 26.32 -0.78
N GLY A 3 13.96 25.66 -1.67
CA GLY A 3 13.86 24.21 -1.82
C GLY A 3 14.76 23.62 -2.92
N GLY A 4 15.77 24.35 -3.40
CA GLY A 4 16.60 23.96 -4.54
C GLY A 4 17.81 23.07 -4.23
N SER A 5 18.20 22.91 -2.97
CA SER A 5 19.54 22.37 -2.64
C SER A 5 19.66 20.84 -2.56
N ARG A 6 18.54 20.09 -2.46
CA ARG A 6 18.60 18.63 -2.19
C ARG A 6 18.69 17.72 -3.43
N ARG A 7 18.44 18.23 -4.64
CA ARG A 7 18.60 17.44 -5.88
C ARG A 7 20.02 17.42 -6.43
N ASN A 8 20.85 18.41 -6.06
CA ASN A 8 22.21 18.52 -6.61
C ASN A 8 23.24 17.61 -5.92
N ILE A 9 23.03 17.25 -4.65
CA ILE A 9 24.02 16.43 -3.91
C ILE A 9 24.09 14.98 -4.44
N VAL A 10 22.95 14.40 -4.88
CA VAL A 10 22.92 13.04 -5.43
C VAL A 10 23.43 12.99 -6.86
N LEU A 11 23.22 14.04 -7.66
CA LEU A 11 23.72 14.15 -9.04
C LEU A 11 25.23 14.48 -9.10
N CYS A 12 25.76 15.24 -8.14
CA CYS A 12 27.19 15.50 -8.03
C CYS A 12 27.98 14.22 -7.69
N PHE A 13 27.43 13.30 -6.89
CA PHE A 13 28.11 12.06 -6.51
C PHE A 13 28.17 11.04 -7.65
N THR A 14 27.13 10.94 -8.50
CA THR A 14 27.14 10.06 -9.68
C THR A 14 27.96 10.61 -10.84
N MET A 15 27.99 11.93 -11.05
CA MET A 15 28.86 12.52 -12.09
C MET A 15 30.34 12.45 -11.74
N PHE A 16 30.72 12.53 -10.46
CA PHE A 16 32.13 12.44 -10.04
C PHE A 16 32.71 11.03 -10.28
N CYS A 17 31.90 9.98 -10.13
CA CYS A 17 32.31 8.60 -10.40
C CYS A 17 32.33 8.23 -11.90
N LEU A 18 31.53 8.89 -12.75
CA LEU A 18 31.48 8.61 -14.20
C LEU A 18 32.54 9.37 -15.00
N ARG A 19 32.99 10.55 -14.54
CA ARG A 19 34.07 11.30 -15.20
C ARG A 19 35.47 10.74 -14.94
N THR A 20 35.65 9.95 -13.89
CA THR A 20 36.93 9.31 -13.55
C THR A 20 37.18 7.99 -14.30
N LEU A 21 36.20 7.47 -15.04
CA LEU A 21 36.30 6.20 -15.79
C LEU A 21 36.41 6.36 -17.32
N ALA A 22 36.45 7.59 -17.84
CA ALA A 22 36.62 7.85 -19.27
C ALA A 22 38.02 8.41 -19.55
N ILE A 23 39.02 7.53 -19.63
CA ILE A 23 40.32 7.85 -20.23
C ILE A 23 40.21 7.54 -21.73
N PRO A 24 40.40 8.51 -22.65
CA PRO A 24 40.49 8.21 -24.07
C PRO A 24 41.83 7.53 -24.36
N LEU A 25 41.77 6.39 -25.04
CA LEU A 25 42.91 5.71 -25.66
C LEU A 25 43.41 6.59 -26.82
N GLU A 26 44.40 7.44 -26.55
CA GLU A 26 45.08 8.23 -27.57
C GLU A 26 46.49 7.69 -27.81
N LYS A 27 46.85 7.64 -29.10
CA LYS A 27 47.97 6.91 -29.68
C LYS A 27 49.33 7.37 -29.16
N VAL A 28 50.21 6.39 -28.94
CA VAL A 28 51.63 6.55 -28.66
C VAL A 28 52.38 6.94 -29.95
N PRO A 29 53.21 7.99 -29.93
CA PRO A 29 54.37 8.07 -30.80
C PRO A 29 55.65 7.75 -30.01
N GLU A 30 56.44 6.82 -30.54
CA GLU A 30 57.84 6.60 -30.17
C GLU A 30 58.65 7.87 -30.43
N VAL A 31 59.24 8.46 -29.38
CA VAL A 31 60.52 9.15 -29.48
C VAL A 31 61.28 8.94 -28.17
N ALA A 32 62.31 8.11 -28.24
CA ALA A 32 63.37 8.05 -27.24
C ALA A 32 64.26 9.29 -27.37
N GLN A 33 64.55 9.98 -26.26
CA GLN A 33 65.87 10.54 -26.00
C GLN A 33 66.01 11.11 -24.58
N HIS A 34 67.12 10.73 -23.96
CA HIS A 34 67.74 11.21 -22.73
C HIS A 34 67.20 12.51 -22.10
N VAL A 35 66.53 12.37 -20.95
CA VAL A 35 66.50 13.41 -19.90
C VAL A 35 66.75 12.73 -18.56
N ARG A 36 67.70 13.30 -17.81
CA ARG A 36 68.16 12.86 -16.49
C ARG A 36 67.01 12.51 -15.55
N ASN A 37 67.15 11.37 -14.88
CA ASN A 37 66.38 11.01 -13.70
C ASN A 37 66.70 11.99 -12.55
N GLU A 38 66.00 13.12 -12.50
CA GLU A 38 65.67 13.71 -11.21
C GLU A 38 64.30 13.17 -10.79
N PRO A 39 64.16 12.59 -9.59
CA PRO A 39 62.85 12.23 -9.07
C PRO A 39 62.05 13.53 -8.97
N ARG A 40 61.07 13.69 -9.86
CA ARG A 40 60.10 14.78 -9.82
C ARG A 40 59.39 14.66 -8.47
N LYS A 41 59.85 15.43 -7.48
CA LYS A 41 59.14 15.66 -6.22
C LYS A 41 57.85 16.37 -6.61
N THR A 42 56.80 15.60 -6.86
CA THR A 42 55.45 16.15 -6.91
C THR A 42 55.12 16.55 -5.48
N ASP A 43 55.41 17.81 -5.18
CA ASP A 43 54.98 18.51 -3.97
C ASP A 43 53.46 18.67 -3.98
N PHE A 44 52.73 17.57 -3.82
CA PHE A 44 51.40 17.57 -3.23
C PHE A 44 51.53 17.53 -1.71
N ALA A 45 52.34 18.44 -1.15
CA ALA A 45 52.61 18.56 0.28
C ALA A 45 51.55 19.43 0.97
N ILE A 46 50.26 19.20 0.68
CA ILE A 46 49.18 19.97 1.33
C ILE A 46 48.81 19.38 2.70
N PHE A 47 49.09 18.09 2.96
CA PHE A 47 49.00 17.51 4.31
C PHE A 47 50.00 16.36 4.45
N ARG A 48 51.07 16.55 5.23
CA ARG A 48 51.80 15.44 5.87
C ARG A 48 51.39 15.42 7.34
N PRO A 49 50.40 14.60 7.72
CA PRO A 49 50.09 14.35 9.12
C PRO A 49 51.36 13.89 9.86
N SER A 50 51.47 14.22 11.14
CA SER A 50 52.51 13.61 11.98
C SER A 50 52.30 12.08 12.05
N GLU A 51 53.36 11.34 12.34
CA GLU A 51 53.29 9.87 12.54
C GLU A 51 52.23 9.49 13.59
N GLU A 52 52.14 10.28 14.67
CA GLU A 52 51.10 10.18 15.70
C GLU A 52 49.69 10.35 15.12
N SER A 53 49.50 11.29 14.20
CA SER A 53 48.22 11.53 13.52
C SER A 53 47.85 10.37 12.60
N SER A 54 48.83 9.79 11.89
CA SER A 54 48.62 8.60 11.04
C SER A 54 48.12 7.42 11.87
N ILE A 55 48.77 7.14 13.00
CA ILE A 55 48.37 6.06 13.92
C ILE A 55 46.97 6.33 14.48
N ALA A 56 46.67 7.58 14.85
CA ALA A 56 45.34 7.95 15.33
C ALA A 56 44.25 7.76 14.27
N PHE A 57 44.52 8.09 12.99
CA PHE A 57 43.59 7.86 11.89
C PHE A 57 43.32 6.36 11.64
N LEU A 58 44.36 5.53 11.70
CA LEU A 58 44.23 4.08 11.57
C LEU A 58 43.32 3.49 12.66
N TRP A 59 43.62 3.76 13.94
CA TRP A 59 42.83 3.23 15.04
C TRP A 59 41.39 3.77 15.05
N SER A 60 41.20 5.03 14.64
CA SER A 60 39.87 5.60 14.46
C SER A 60 39.09 4.89 13.35
N SER A 61 39.74 4.59 12.23
CA SER A 61 39.14 3.82 11.14
C SER A 61 38.71 2.43 11.61
N ILE A 62 39.60 1.69 12.27
CA ILE A 62 39.31 0.35 12.81
C ILE A 62 38.14 0.42 13.82
N GLY A 63 38.15 1.41 14.72
CA GLY A 63 37.09 1.62 15.69
C GLY A 63 35.73 1.86 15.05
N ILE A 64 35.67 2.75 14.03
CA ILE A 64 34.44 3.03 13.29
C ILE A 64 33.96 1.80 12.51
N ALA A 65 34.85 1.09 11.82
CA ALA A 65 34.51 -0.12 11.08
C ALA A 65 33.93 -1.21 12.00
N THR A 66 34.56 -1.43 13.16
CA THR A 66 34.11 -2.40 14.16
C THR A 66 32.74 -2.04 14.73
N PHE A 67 32.54 -0.77 15.09
CA PHE A 67 31.24 -0.25 15.54
C PHE A 67 30.16 -0.41 14.46
N THR A 68 30.52 -0.18 13.19
CA THR A 68 29.59 -0.31 12.06
C THR A 68 29.19 -1.76 11.82
N ALA A 69 30.13 -2.70 11.91
CA ALA A 69 29.85 -4.13 11.84
C ALA A 69 28.91 -4.60 12.96
N PHE A 70 29.12 -4.09 14.19
CA PHE A 70 28.21 -4.35 15.32
C PHE A 70 26.79 -3.81 15.04
N LEU A 71 26.67 -2.56 14.57
CA LEU A 71 25.38 -1.95 14.25
C LEU A 71 24.64 -2.72 13.14
N GLN A 72 25.35 -3.14 12.09
CA GLN A 72 24.81 -3.98 11.03
C GLN A 72 24.31 -5.33 11.57
N GLY A 73 25.11 -5.98 12.42
CA GLY A 73 24.74 -7.24 13.09
C GLY A 73 23.49 -7.08 13.96
N LEU A 74 23.39 -5.98 14.70
CA LEU A 74 22.22 -5.68 15.54
C LEU A 74 20.94 -5.48 14.71
N VAL A 75 20.99 -4.67 13.65
CA VAL A 75 19.83 -4.38 12.80
C VAL A 75 19.33 -5.64 12.10
N THR A 76 20.25 -6.43 11.55
CA THR A 76 19.91 -7.70 10.85
C THR A 76 19.36 -8.75 11.82
N THR A 77 19.95 -8.87 13.00
CA THR A 77 19.45 -9.77 14.06
C THR A 77 18.07 -9.33 14.54
N LEU A 78 17.84 -8.04 14.76
CA LEU A 78 16.54 -7.51 15.16
C LEU A 78 15.46 -7.78 14.10
N ALA A 79 15.78 -7.60 12.81
CA ALA A 79 14.86 -7.95 11.73
C ALA A 79 14.52 -9.45 11.74
N SER A 80 15.53 -10.33 11.89
CA SER A 80 15.33 -11.78 11.96
C SER A 80 14.52 -12.23 13.19
N MET A 81 14.81 -11.67 14.37
CA MET A 81 14.09 -11.96 15.60
C MET A 81 12.62 -11.50 15.53
N THR A 82 12.36 -10.35 14.93
CA THR A 82 10.98 -9.85 14.79
C THR A 82 10.16 -10.63 13.77
N GLU A 83 10.79 -11.10 12.68
CA GLU A 83 10.16 -12.01 11.72
C GLU A 83 9.89 -13.40 12.34
N SER A 84 10.87 -14.00 13.02
CA SER A 84 10.73 -15.32 13.65
C SER A 84 9.74 -15.35 14.83
N SER A 85 9.62 -14.26 15.58
CA SER A 85 8.62 -14.10 16.65
C SER A 85 7.22 -13.72 16.14
N ASN A 86 7.03 -13.55 14.83
CA ASN A 86 5.80 -13.02 14.22
C ASN A 86 5.40 -11.63 14.74
N SER A 87 6.36 -10.81 15.21
CA SER A 87 6.15 -9.45 15.72
C SER A 87 6.01 -8.44 14.58
N TRP A 88 5.02 -8.67 13.71
CA TRP A 88 4.92 -8.00 12.41
C TRP A 88 4.66 -6.50 12.49
N THR A 89 3.86 -6.04 13.46
CA THR A 89 3.66 -4.61 13.69
C THR A 89 4.98 -3.92 13.99
N PHE A 90 5.79 -4.47 14.89
CA PHE A 90 7.13 -3.94 15.17
C PHE A 90 8.06 -4.05 13.95
N ARG A 91 8.11 -5.20 13.26
CA ARG A 91 8.93 -5.40 12.06
C ARG A 91 8.64 -4.38 10.96
N PHE A 92 7.37 -4.09 10.69
CA PHE A 92 7.00 -3.13 9.66
C PHE A 92 7.33 -1.69 10.07
N ARG A 93 7.22 -1.35 11.35
CA ARG A 93 7.70 -0.06 11.88
C ARG A 93 9.21 0.09 11.72
N LEU A 94 9.98 -0.97 12.03
CA LEU A 94 11.43 -0.99 11.80
C LEU A 94 11.77 -0.83 10.31
N ALA A 95 11.01 -1.49 9.42
CA ALA A 95 11.19 -1.38 7.97
C ALA A 95 11.11 0.07 7.49
N LYS A 96 10.23 0.90 8.07
CA LYS A 96 10.11 2.31 7.71
C LYS A 96 11.41 3.09 7.93
N LEU A 97 12.25 2.67 8.87
CA LEU A 97 13.53 3.31 9.19
C LEU A 97 14.73 2.64 8.50
N GLU A 98 14.52 1.53 7.78
CA GLU A 98 15.57 0.71 7.15
C GLU A 98 16.52 1.53 6.26
N HIS A 99 15.97 2.44 5.45
CA HIS A 99 16.76 3.32 4.60
C HIS A 99 17.70 4.26 5.38
N TRP A 100 17.29 4.72 6.57
CA TRP A 100 18.15 5.54 7.43
C TRP A 100 19.27 4.71 8.06
N TRP A 101 18.97 3.51 8.56
CA TRP A 101 19.98 2.62 9.13
C TRP A 101 21.09 2.30 8.13
N TRP A 102 20.73 1.92 6.91
CA TRP A 102 21.72 1.63 5.85
C TRP A 102 22.50 2.87 5.41
N THR A 103 21.89 4.04 5.44
CA THR A 103 22.59 5.31 5.18
C THR A 103 23.63 5.58 6.25
N VAL A 104 23.27 5.45 7.54
CA VAL A 104 24.20 5.65 8.65
C VAL A 104 25.37 4.67 8.58
N ILE A 105 25.09 3.38 8.32
CA ILE A 105 26.12 2.35 8.10
C ILE A 105 27.05 2.74 6.94
N SER A 106 26.50 3.17 5.80
CA SER A 106 27.30 3.56 4.62
C SER A 106 28.16 4.79 4.87
N VAL A 107 27.64 5.77 5.62
CA VAL A 107 28.38 6.99 5.99
C VAL A 107 29.53 6.65 6.92
N PHE A 108 29.33 5.79 7.92
CA PHE A 108 30.42 5.37 8.79
C PHE A 108 31.50 4.56 8.06
N LEU A 109 31.11 3.64 7.17
CA LEU A 109 32.07 2.94 6.30
C LEU A 109 32.85 3.91 5.41
N PHE A 110 32.18 4.93 4.87
CA PHE A 110 32.83 5.96 4.06
C PHE A 110 33.81 6.82 4.89
N ILE A 111 33.43 7.24 6.10
CA ILE A 111 34.34 7.96 7.01
C ILE A 111 35.56 7.08 7.34
N SER A 112 35.33 5.81 7.69
CA SER A 112 36.40 4.84 7.93
C SER A 112 37.33 4.73 6.71
N LEU A 113 36.78 4.71 5.50
CA LEU A 113 37.54 4.64 4.25
C LEU A 113 38.41 5.89 4.04
N VAL A 114 37.87 7.07 4.31
CA VAL A 114 38.65 8.32 4.24
C VAL A 114 39.80 8.30 5.25
N LEU A 115 39.53 7.89 6.50
CA LEU A 115 40.55 7.85 7.55
C LEU A 115 41.70 6.89 7.23
N ILE A 116 41.40 5.70 6.71
CA ILE A 116 42.45 4.74 6.31
C ILE A 116 43.22 5.21 5.08
N THR A 117 42.56 5.90 4.15
CA THR A 117 43.23 6.50 2.98
C THR A 117 44.17 7.62 3.41
N LEU A 118 43.79 8.42 4.41
CA LEU A 118 44.65 9.44 5.00
C LEU A 118 45.85 8.83 5.72
N SER A 119 45.66 7.74 6.49
CA SER A 119 46.75 7.01 7.15
C SER A 119 47.76 6.41 6.14
N PHE A 120 47.27 5.82 5.06
CA PHE A 120 48.11 5.34 3.97
C PHE A 120 48.86 6.47 3.27
N ALA A 121 48.19 7.59 2.98
CA ALA A 121 48.81 8.76 2.36
C ALA A 121 49.89 9.41 3.24
N SER A 122 49.80 9.29 4.58
CA SER A 122 50.85 9.71 5.51
C SER A 122 52.05 8.76 5.61
N GLY A 123 52.07 7.66 4.84
CA GLY A 123 53.22 6.78 4.72
C GLY A 123 53.07 5.40 5.38
N ASN A 124 51.88 5.05 5.88
CA ASN A 124 51.61 3.70 6.39
C ASN A 124 51.31 2.71 5.25
N ASN A 125 52.35 2.31 4.52
CA ASN A 125 52.23 1.53 3.29
C ASN A 125 51.68 0.09 3.48
N ASN A 126 51.60 -0.41 4.72
CA ASN A 126 51.08 -1.74 5.03
C ASN A 126 49.53 -1.83 4.94
N GLU A 127 48.84 -0.73 4.63
CA GLU A 127 47.37 -0.63 4.69
C GLU A 127 46.64 -0.85 3.35
N ALA A 128 47.34 -1.10 2.25
CA ALA A 128 46.74 -1.20 0.91
C ALA A 128 45.62 -2.26 0.81
N ILE A 129 45.79 -3.42 1.45
CA ILE A 129 44.77 -4.49 1.50
C ILE A 129 43.54 -4.02 2.27
N SER A 130 43.73 -3.32 3.40
CA SER A 130 42.64 -2.82 4.23
C SER A 130 41.81 -1.76 3.50
N ILE A 131 42.45 -0.89 2.71
CA ILE A 131 41.76 0.07 1.83
C ILE A 131 40.92 -0.67 0.80
N LEU A 132 41.48 -1.71 0.14
CA LEU A 132 40.76 -2.50 -0.85
C LEU A 132 39.54 -3.21 -0.24
N VAL A 133 39.70 -3.83 0.92
CA VAL A 133 38.60 -4.52 1.64
C VAL A 133 37.52 -3.52 2.05
N LEU A 134 37.92 -2.38 2.63
CA LEU A 134 36.98 -1.38 3.12
C LEU A 134 36.25 -0.65 1.99
N SER A 135 36.95 -0.34 0.89
CA SER A 135 36.33 0.24 -0.31
C SER A 135 35.34 -0.73 -0.96
N SER A 136 35.70 -2.01 -1.10
CA SER A 136 34.79 -3.06 -1.60
C SER A 136 33.56 -3.21 -0.71
N THR A 137 33.76 -3.25 0.61
CA THR A 137 32.67 -3.36 1.59
C THR A 137 31.76 -2.14 1.56
N THR A 138 32.32 -0.94 1.47
CA THR A 138 31.56 0.32 1.36
C THR A 138 30.73 0.33 0.08
N LEU A 139 31.31 -0.08 -1.05
CA LEU A 139 30.60 -0.15 -2.33
C LEU A 139 29.46 -1.17 -2.26
N LEU A 140 29.71 -2.36 -1.72
CA LEU A 140 28.68 -3.38 -1.52
C LEU A 140 27.56 -2.88 -0.60
N ALA A 141 27.89 -2.23 0.51
CA ALA A 141 26.91 -1.64 1.43
C ALA A 141 26.00 -0.64 0.70
N ILE A 142 26.59 0.25 -0.10
CA ILE A 142 25.84 1.27 -0.84
C ILE A 142 24.94 0.64 -1.92
N VAL A 143 25.52 -0.22 -2.76
CA VAL A 143 24.84 -0.77 -3.95
C VAL A 143 23.81 -1.83 -3.59
N GLN A 144 24.11 -2.72 -2.63
CA GLN A 144 23.23 -3.84 -2.29
C GLN A 144 22.19 -3.50 -1.21
N TYR A 145 22.45 -2.51 -0.35
CA TYR A 145 21.56 -2.22 0.78
C TYR A 145 21.01 -0.79 0.76
N THR A 146 21.88 0.22 0.69
CA THR A 146 21.44 1.62 0.83
C THR A 146 20.59 2.10 -0.33
N VAL A 147 21.10 2.00 -1.56
CA VAL A 147 20.35 2.40 -2.77
C VAL A 147 19.03 1.62 -2.89
N PRO A 148 19.02 0.29 -2.72
CA PRO A 148 17.82 -0.51 -2.59
C PRO A 148 16.79 -0.05 -1.58
N SER A 149 17.23 0.27 -0.36
CA SER A 149 16.34 0.70 0.72
C SER A 149 15.73 2.07 0.42
N TRP A 150 16.50 2.99 -0.17
CA TRP A 150 15.99 4.28 -0.61
C TRP A 150 15.00 4.18 -1.77
N ARG A 151 15.21 3.25 -2.71
CA ARG A 151 14.29 3.00 -3.82
C ARG A 151 12.95 2.41 -3.32
N SER A 152 13.01 1.51 -2.35
CA SER A 152 11.83 0.83 -1.80
C SER A 152 11.09 1.60 -0.70
N ARG A 153 11.59 2.76 -0.25
CA ARG A 153 11.01 3.52 0.88
C ARG A 153 9.51 3.83 0.72
N HIS A 154 9.08 4.16 -0.49
CA HIS A 154 7.68 4.54 -0.76
C HIS A 154 6.79 3.30 -0.74
N TYR A 155 7.25 2.19 -1.33
CA TYR A 155 6.62 0.89 -1.21
C TYR A 155 6.50 0.45 0.26
N ILE A 156 7.56 0.56 1.07
CA ILE A 156 7.53 0.19 2.49
C ILE A 156 6.48 1.02 3.27
N ARG A 157 6.36 2.31 2.98
CA ARG A 157 5.31 3.16 3.57
C ARG A 157 3.91 2.68 3.16
N ASN A 158 3.68 2.45 1.87
CA ASN A 158 2.39 1.96 1.38
C ASN A 158 2.06 0.57 1.91
N ARG A 159 3.07 -0.29 2.07
CA ARG A 159 2.92 -1.61 2.69
C ARG A 159 2.49 -1.47 4.14
N TYR A 160 3.09 -0.56 4.90
CA TYR A 160 2.63 -0.28 6.25
C TYR A 160 1.16 0.15 6.26
N SER A 161 0.76 1.13 5.42
CA SER A 161 -0.64 1.59 5.35
C SER A 161 -1.60 0.48 4.90
N ALA A 162 -1.22 -0.31 3.90
CA ALA A 162 -2.00 -1.41 3.36
C ALA A 162 -2.24 -2.52 4.39
N TRP A 163 -1.34 -2.70 5.36
CA TRP A 163 -1.43 -3.76 6.37
C TRP A 163 -1.89 -3.27 7.74
N ALA A 164 -1.60 -2.02 8.11
CA ALA A 164 -1.82 -1.46 9.44
C ALA A 164 -2.82 -0.29 9.48
N GLY A 165 -3.39 0.11 8.35
CA GLY A 165 -4.46 1.11 8.32
C GLY A 165 -5.75 0.62 8.99
N PRO A 166 -6.84 1.41 8.92
CA PRO A 166 -8.12 1.03 9.49
C PRO A 166 -8.60 -0.35 9.05
N SER A 167 -9.37 -1.00 9.90
CA SER A 167 -9.78 -2.38 9.69
C SER A 167 -11.27 -2.53 9.93
N ARG A 168 -11.85 -3.54 9.28
CA ARG A 168 -13.21 -3.99 9.55
C ARG A 168 -13.16 -5.24 10.41
N THR A 169 -14.00 -5.29 11.43
CA THR A 169 -14.12 -6.48 12.26
C THR A 169 -15.57 -6.78 12.58
N ALA A 170 -15.86 -8.07 12.77
CA ALA A 170 -17.18 -8.51 13.19
C ALA A 170 -17.32 -8.32 14.70
N ILE A 171 -18.36 -7.61 15.11
CA ILE A 171 -18.76 -7.50 16.52
C ILE A 171 -20.18 -8.02 16.69
N LYS A 172 -20.55 -8.47 17.88
CA LYS A 172 -21.94 -8.90 18.15
C LYS A 172 -22.87 -7.69 18.07
N ARG A 173 -24.12 -7.88 17.64
CA ARG A 173 -25.13 -6.80 17.61
C ARG A 173 -25.35 -6.15 18.99
N ASP A 174 -25.37 -6.95 20.04
CA ASP A 174 -25.50 -6.46 21.41
C ASP A 174 -24.33 -5.55 21.83
N HIS A 175 -23.20 -5.62 21.12
CA HIS A 175 -22.04 -4.78 21.37
C HIS A 175 -22.12 -3.39 20.71
N ILE A 176 -23.05 -3.18 19.78
CA ILE A 176 -23.23 -1.89 19.07
C ILE A 176 -23.41 -0.75 20.07
N ALA A 177 -24.17 -0.99 21.14
CA ALA A 177 -24.42 0.01 22.17
C ALA A 177 -23.14 0.56 22.79
N TYR A 178 -22.04 -0.20 22.79
CA TYR A 178 -20.74 0.16 23.37
C TYR A 178 -19.79 0.85 22.38
N CYS A 179 -20.13 0.89 21.10
CA CYS A 179 -19.36 1.60 20.09
C CYS A 179 -19.73 3.08 20.10
N GLY A 180 -18.74 3.95 20.29
CA GLY A 180 -18.91 5.40 20.30
C GLY A 180 -17.64 6.12 19.86
N SER A 181 -17.45 7.32 20.37
CA SER A 181 -16.31 8.18 20.07
C SER A 181 -14.97 7.61 20.55
N LYS A 182 -13.87 8.24 20.12
CA LYS A 182 -12.52 7.98 20.65
C LYS A 182 -12.43 8.05 22.18
N ARG A 183 -13.20 8.95 22.81
CA ARG A 183 -13.23 9.08 24.27
C ARG A 183 -13.93 7.89 24.92
N ASP A 184 -15.02 7.43 24.33
CA ASP A 184 -15.78 6.28 24.81
C ASP A 184 -14.92 5.02 24.78
N TRP A 185 -14.21 4.78 23.67
CA TRP A 185 -13.29 3.65 23.56
C TRP A 185 -12.13 3.73 24.54
N ALA A 186 -11.57 4.91 24.78
CA ALA A 186 -10.49 5.10 25.75
C ALA A 186 -10.96 4.83 27.19
N ASN A 187 -12.17 5.28 27.53
CA ASN A 187 -12.79 4.98 28.83
C ASN A 187 -13.08 3.48 28.97
N LEU A 188 -13.61 2.86 27.92
CA LEU A 188 -13.91 1.43 27.90
C LEU A 188 -12.64 0.59 28.08
N SER A 189 -11.57 0.90 27.36
CA SER A 189 -10.26 0.22 27.49
C SER A 189 -9.67 0.35 28.90
N LYS A 190 -9.79 1.52 29.56
CA LYS A 190 -9.29 1.72 30.93
C LYS A 190 -10.07 0.93 31.99
N ASN A 191 -11.39 0.82 31.81
CA ASN A 191 -12.27 0.16 32.78
C ASN A 191 -12.26 -1.36 32.65
N VAL A 192 -11.82 -1.86 31.50
CA VAL A 192 -11.77 -3.29 31.22
C VAL A 192 -10.39 -3.85 31.57
N ARG A 193 -10.35 -4.85 32.46
CA ARG A 193 -9.14 -5.66 32.69
C ARG A 193 -8.94 -6.63 31.52
N VAL A 194 -8.31 -6.15 30.43
CA VAL A 194 -7.92 -7.00 29.28
C VAL A 194 -6.68 -7.87 29.62
N SER A 195 -6.13 -7.73 30.82
CA SER A 195 -4.85 -8.29 31.28
C SER A 195 -4.70 -9.81 31.16
N ASP A 196 -5.79 -10.57 31.08
CA ASP A 196 -5.74 -12.04 31.01
C ASP A 196 -5.73 -12.60 29.56
N ARG A 197 -5.85 -11.73 28.54
CA ARG A 197 -5.83 -12.19 27.14
C ARG A 197 -4.42 -12.10 26.55
N LYS A 198 -3.92 -13.26 26.08
CA LYS A 198 -2.68 -13.35 25.32
C LYS A 198 -2.78 -12.45 24.10
N ARG A 199 -1.99 -11.36 24.07
CA ARG A 199 -1.82 -10.54 22.86
C ARG A 199 -1.31 -11.42 21.73
N THR A 200 -1.85 -11.22 20.53
CA THR A 200 -1.34 -11.94 19.36
C THR A 200 0.06 -11.40 19.06
N PRO A 201 1.07 -12.26 18.77
CA PRO A 201 2.43 -11.79 18.50
C PRO A 201 2.51 -10.72 17.40
N SER A 202 1.65 -10.80 16.37
CA SER A 202 1.54 -9.78 15.31
C SER A 202 1.25 -8.38 15.81
N ASP A 203 0.58 -8.28 16.97
CA ASP A 203 0.10 -7.04 17.57
C ASP A 203 1.19 -6.40 18.46
N ASP A 204 2.37 -7.03 18.60
CA ASP A 204 3.46 -6.50 19.42
C ASP A 204 4.10 -5.26 18.75
N TYR A 205 4.19 -4.19 19.54
CA TYR A 205 4.78 -2.91 19.16
C TYR A 205 6.28 -2.85 19.45
N GLY A 206 6.83 -3.87 20.11
CA GLY A 206 8.23 -3.98 20.46
C GLY A 206 8.66 -2.97 21.53
N TRP A 207 9.95 -2.64 21.53
CA TRP A 207 10.53 -1.76 22.54
C TRP A 207 9.98 -0.33 22.46
N HIS A 208 9.71 0.26 23.61
CA HIS A 208 9.14 1.60 23.78
C HIS A 208 10.14 2.74 23.49
N ILE A 209 11.00 2.60 22.47
CA ILE A 209 11.90 3.69 22.04
C ILE A 209 11.06 4.91 21.61
N TRP A 210 9.86 4.65 21.04
CA TRP A 210 8.88 5.67 20.71
C TRP A 210 7.52 5.24 21.23
N ARG A 211 7.02 5.92 22.27
CA ARG A 211 5.68 5.67 22.82
C ARG A 211 4.65 5.98 21.74
N VAL A 212 3.92 4.96 21.30
CA VAL A 212 2.75 5.16 20.45
C VAL A 212 1.56 5.40 21.36
N GLU A 213 0.95 6.57 21.21
CA GLU A 213 -0.26 6.97 21.92
C GLU A 213 -1.48 6.32 21.28
N GLY A 214 -2.44 5.89 22.11
CA GLY A 214 -3.70 5.27 21.67
C GLY A 214 -3.98 3.94 22.37
N ILE A 215 -5.13 3.37 22.02
CA ILE A 215 -5.63 2.09 22.54
C ILE A 215 -4.91 0.96 21.81
N ARG A 216 -4.28 0.05 22.55
CA ARG A 216 -3.50 -1.07 21.99
C ARG A 216 -4.30 -2.36 21.93
N GLU A 217 -5.34 -2.46 22.74
CA GLU A 217 -6.21 -3.62 22.83
C GLU A 217 -7.09 -3.73 21.58
N ASP A 218 -7.43 -4.96 21.20
CA ASP A 218 -8.37 -5.23 20.11
C ASP A 218 -9.76 -4.73 20.51
N PRO A 219 -10.52 -4.03 19.63
CA PRO A 219 -11.89 -3.66 19.92
C PRO A 219 -12.78 -4.85 20.28
N THR A 220 -12.59 -6.01 19.64
CA THR A 220 -13.33 -7.23 19.99
C THR A 220 -12.94 -7.76 21.36
N ASP A 221 -11.68 -7.62 21.77
CA ASP A 221 -11.24 -8.06 23.10
C ASP A 221 -11.82 -7.18 24.20
N ILE A 222 -11.83 -5.85 23.97
CA ILE A 222 -12.50 -4.89 24.85
C ILE A 222 -13.99 -5.24 24.94
N LEU A 223 -14.71 -5.32 23.82
CA LEU A 223 -16.16 -5.55 23.82
C LEU A 223 -16.57 -6.88 24.47
N ASN A 224 -15.80 -7.95 24.23
CA ASN A 224 -16.09 -9.26 24.82
C ASN A 224 -15.87 -9.31 26.34
N SER A 225 -15.13 -8.37 26.92
CA SER A 225 -14.87 -8.30 28.36
C SER A 225 -15.77 -7.32 29.09
N VAL A 226 -16.49 -6.45 28.36
CA VAL A 226 -17.52 -5.56 28.92
C VAL A 226 -18.73 -6.31 29.49
N HIS A 227 -18.97 -7.56 29.08
CA HIS A 227 -20.03 -8.40 29.66
C HIS A 227 -19.89 -8.62 31.18
N ALA A 228 -18.76 -8.26 31.80
CA ALA A 228 -18.55 -8.31 33.24
C ALA A 228 -19.02 -7.04 34.02
N GLY A 229 -19.38 -5.94 33.35
CA GLY A 229 -19.73 -4.68 34.03
C GLY A 229 -20.91 -3.97 33.39
N LYS A 230 -22.09 -4.03 34.02
CA LYS A 230 -23.28 -3.23 33.68
C LYS A 230 -23.10 -1.78 34.14
N GLU A 231 -22.17 -1.03 33.57
CA GLU A 231 -22.09 0.41 33.82
C GLU A 231 -22.66 1.23 32.64
N THR A 232 -23.61 2.08 33.01
CA THR A 232 -24.28 3.11 32.22
C THR A 232 -23.30 4.20 31.80
N ILE A 233 -22.52 3.94 30.76
CA ILE A 233 -21.74 5.00 30.10
C ILE A 233 -22.72 5.82 29.25
N SER A 234 -22.88 7.09 29.58
CA SER A 234 -23.51 8.11 28.73
C SER A 234 -22.66 8.29 27.47
N ARG A 235 -23.24 8.20 26.28
CA ARG A 235 -22.48 8.08 25.02
C ARG A 235 -22.91 9.11 23.98
N GLU A 236 -21.94 9.87 23.52
CA GLU A 236 -22.01 10.75 22.35
C GLU A 236 -21.68 9.93 21.09
N GLY A 237 -22.37 10.17 19.96
CA GLY A 237 -22.02 9.58 18.65
C GLY A 237 -22.40 8.10 18.44
N ARG A 238 -23.64 7.70 18.75
CA ARG A 238 -24.11 6.32 18.54
C ARG A 238 -23.95 5.90 17.07
N ASN A 239 -23.34 4.73 16.87
CA ASN A 239 -23.29 4.00 15.58
C ASN A 239 -22.48 4.66 14.45
N GLU A 240 -21.71 5.72 14.71
CA GLU A 240 -20.98 6.49 13.69
C GLU A 240 -19.89 5.68 12.94
N HIS A 241 -19.58 4.47 13.37
CA HIS A 241 -18.56 3.61 12.75
C HIS A 241 -19.02 2.17 12.48
N ILE A 242 -20.33 1.94 12.47
CA ILE A 242 -20.92 0.63 12.18
C ILE A 242 -21.47 0.63 10.75
N TYR A 243 -21.10 -0.37 9.97
CA TYR A 243 -21.75 -0.61 8.68
C TYR A 243 -23.05 -1.39 8.87
N GLN A 244 -24.11 -0.91 8.22
CA GLN A 244 -25.32 -1.67 7.97
C GLN A 244 -25.14 -2.41 6.64
N ASP A 245 -25.01 -3.73 6.69
CA ASP A 245 -24.78 -4.57 5.52
C ASP A 245 -26.07 -5.18 4.94
N GLY A 246 -27.24 -4.84 5.52
CA GLY A 246 -28.54 -5.33 5.07
C GLY A 246 -28.87 -6.77 5.47
N TYR A 247 -27.94 -7.51 6.10
CA TYR A 247 -28.16 -8.90 6.49
C TYR A 247 -28.90 -8.99 7.83
N GLN A 248 -30.23 -8.89 7.81
CA GLN A 248 -31.08 -8.83 9.02
C GLN A 248 -30.88 -10.00 10.01
N THR A 249 -30.48 -11.18 9.54
CA THR A 249 -30.28 -12.39 10.37
C THR A 249 -28.89 -12.52 10.98
N SER A 250 -27.94 -11.64 10.65
CA SER A 250 -26.59 -11.74 11.20
C SER A 250 -26.56 -11.36 12.68
N ALA A 251 -26.11 -12.25 13.56
CA ALA A 251 -25.82 -11.93 14.96
C ALA A 251 -24.68 -10.90 15.12
N THR A 252 -24.04 -10.52 14.02
CA THR A 252 -22.87 -9.63 13.99
C THR A 252 -23.06 -8.43 13.06
N VAL A 253 -22.35 -7.35 13.33
CA VAL A 253 -22.22 -6.18 12.46
C VAL A 253 -20.74 -5.84 12.25
N SER A 254 -20.46 -5.11 11.16
CA SER A 254 -19.10 -4.72 10.82
C SER A 254 -18.76 -3.39 11.48
N LEU A 255 -17.81 -3.40 12.41
CA LEU A 255 -17.22 -2.19 12.97
C LEU A 255 -16.04 -1.74 12.10
N PHE A 256 -16.04 -0.48 11.69
CA PHE A 256 -14.88 0.21 11.14
C PHE A 256 -14.05 0.81 12.28
N TRP A 257 -12.80 0.38 12.46
CA TRP A 257 -11.97 0.87 13.56
C TRP A 257 -10.53 1.16 13.12
N GLY A 258 -9.87 2.04 13.84
CA GLY A 258 -8.54 2.55 13.51
C GLY A 258 -8.21 3.80 14.31
N GLU A 259 -7.28 4.61 13.79
CA GLU A 259 -6.82 5.84 14.43
C GLU A 259 -7.95 6.83 14.71
N GLN A 260 -8.96 6.89 13.85
CA GLN A 260 -10.16 7.72 14.01
C GLN A 260 -10.94 7.42 15.30
N LEU A 261 -10.89 6.18 15.78
CA LEU A 261 -11.48 5.75 17.05
C LEU A 261 -10.46 5.75 18.21
N GLY A 262 -9.24 6.23 17.97
CA GLY A 262 -8.16 6.27 18.97
C GLY A 262 -7.36 4.98 19.13
N PHE A 263 -7.59 3.99 18.27
CA PHE A 263 -6.78 2.78 18.26
C PHE A 263 -5.45 3.01 17.57
N VAL A 264 -4.41 2.36 18.08
CA VAL A 264 -3.10 2.39 17.45
C VAL A 264 -3.14 1.53 16.17
N PRO A 265 -2.52 1.97 15.06
CA PRO A 265 -2.34 1.13 13.87
C PRO A 265 -1.66 -0.19 14.25
N ARG A 266 -2.16 -1.30 13.73
CA ARG A 266 -1.54 -2.62 13.90
C ARG A 266 -1.69 -3.42 12.63
N VAL A 267 -0.66 -4.21 12.33
CA VAL A 267 -0.66 -5.09 11.17
C VAL A 267 -1.75 -6.14 11.32
N SER A 268 -2.57 -6.30 10.29
CA SER A 268 -3.64 -7.31 10.26
C SER A 268 -3.09 -8.70 10.53
N ARG A 269 -3.83 -9.47 11.35
CA ARG A 269 -3.56 -10.89 11.63
C ARG A 269 -3.55 -11.76 10.37
N ALA A 270 -4.16 -11.28 9.27
CA ALA A 270 -4.07 -11.94 7.97
C ALA A 270 -2.63 -12.15 7.49
N ILE A 271 -1.64 -11.43 8.03
CA ILE A 271 -0.23 -11.55 7.66
C ILE A 271 0.33 -12.96 7.88
N SER A 272 -0.21 -13.71 8.85
CA SER A 272 0.21 -15.10 9.10
C SER A 272 -0.14 -16.06 7.97
N SER A 273 -1.04 -15.66 7.06
CA SER A 273 -1.44 -16.46 5.89
C SER A 273 -0.63 -16.13 4.63
N VAL A 274 0.27 -15.15 4.70
CA VAL A 274 1.03 -14.67 3.55
C VAL A 274 2.40 -15.34 3.47
N PRO A 275 2.82 -15.81 2.28
CA PRO A 275 4.17 -16.34 2.09
C PRO A 275 5.26 -15.35 2.49
N ALA A 276 6.26 -15.82 3.26
CA ALA A 276 7.33 -14.97 3.82
C ALA A 276 8.12 -14.19 2.76
N ASN A 277 8.27 -14.73 1.54
CA ASN A 277 8.92 -14.06 0.42
C ASN A 277 8.21 -12.77 -0.01
N LEU A 278 6.89 -12.66 0.20
CA LEU A 278 6.12 -11.45 -0.08
C LEU A 278 6.20 -10.41 1.06
N LEU A 279 6.70 -10.78 2.23
CA LEU A 279 6.82 -9.89 3.39
C LEU A 279 8.17 -9.17 3.46
N LYS A 280 9.10 -9.50 2.54
CA LYS A 280 10.41 -8.84 2.42
C LYS A 280 10.27 -7.41 1.89
N SER A 281 11.26 -6.56 2.17
CA SER A 281 11.31 -5.16 1.69
C SER A 281 11.33 -5.07 0.16
N ARG A 282 11.70 -6.17 -0.51
CA ARG A 282 11.57 -6.42 -1.94
C ARG A 282 10.84 -7.75 -2.13
N PRO A 283 9.51 -7.73 -2.23
CA PRO A 283 8.75 -8.96 -2.40
C PRO A 283 8.99 -9.53 -3.79
N ILE A 284 9.39 -10.79 -3.82
CA ILE A 284 9.56 -11.53 -5.06
C ILE A 284 8.75 -12.80 -4.92
N THR A 285 8.05 -13.17 -5.98
CA THR A 285 7.28 -14.41 -6.04
C THR A 285 8.22 -15.63 -6.10
N VAL A 286 7.68 -16.85 -5.96
CA VAL A 286 8.51 -18.06 -6.00
C VAL A 286 9.24 -18.20 -7.34
N ASP A 287 8.64 -17.68 -8.40
CA ASP A 287 9.10 -17.79 -9.79
C ASP A 287 9.91 -16.56 -10.23
N GLY A 288 10.29 -15.68 -9.30
CA GLY A 288 11.17 -14.54 -9.57
C GLY A 288 10.46 -13.26 -10.04
N PHE A 289 9.13 -13.24 -10.09
CA PHE A 289 8.38 -12.05 -10.48
C PHE A 289 8.24 -11.05 -9.34
N ALA A 290 8.00 -9.79 -9.68
CA ALA A 290 7.68 -8.74 -8.73
C ALA A 290 6.42 -9.11 -7.92
N GLY A 291 6.47 -8.93 -6.60
CA GLY A 291 5.41 -9.31 -5.65
C GLY A 291 4.79 -8.14 -4.90
N GLU A 292 5.14 -6.90 -5.26
CA GLU A 292 4.75 -5.69 -4.55
C GLU A 292 3.24 -5.52 -4.51
N GLY A 293 2.60 -5.52 -5.68
CA GLY A 293 1.15 -5.38 -5.79
C GLY A 293 0.39 -6.50 -5.08
N LEU A 294 0.90 -7.74 -5.15
CA LEU A 294 0.33 -8.90 -4.46
C LEU A 294 0.37 -8.74 -2.93
N CYS A 295 1.51 -8.29 -2.39
CA CYS A 295 1.67 -8.05 -0.95
C CYS A 295 0.76 -6.92 -0.46
N LEU A 296 0.63 -5.83 -1.22
CA LEU A 296 -0.26 -4.72 -0.88
C LEU A 296 -1.73 -5.16 -0.92
N GLY A 297 -2.14 -5.85 -2.00
CA GLY A 297 -3.50 -6.34 -2.17
C GLY A 297 -3.90 -7.31 -1.06
N MET A 298 -3.02 -8.24 -0.68
CA MET A 298 -3.26 -9.14 0.45
C MET A 298 -3.45 -8.39 1.78
N GLY A 299 -2.66 -7.34 2.03
CA GLY A 299 -2.81 -6.52 3.24
C GLY A 299 -4.16 -5.79 3.30
N ILE A 300 -4.54 -5.15 2.19
CA ILE A 300 -5.81 -4.41 2.07
C ILE A 300 -7.00 -5.35 2.29
N LEU A 301 -7.03 -6.47 1.57
CA LEU A 301 -8.14 -7.43 1.65
C LEU A 301 -8.17 -8.16 2.99
N GLY A 302 -6.99 -8.42 3.58
CA GLY A 302 -6.87 -8.99 4.92
C GLY A 302 -7.49 -8.11 6.01
N ARG A 303 -7.54 -6.79 5.82
CA ARG A 303 -8.23 -5.82 6.72
C ARG A 303 -9.69 -5.57 6.35
N ASN A 304 -10.04 -5.76 5.08
CA ASN A 304 -11.31 -5.30 4.49
C ASN A 304 -12.19 -6.43 3.91
N LYS A 305 -12.00 -7.68 4.38
CA LYS A 305 -12.80 -8.83 3.94
C LYS A 305 -14.31 -8.63 4.12
N GLY A 306 -14.73 -7.87 5.15
CA GLY A 306 -16.14 -7.67 5.49
C GLY A 306 -16.78 -8.94 6.09
N LEU A 307 -18.09 -8.87 6.39
CA LEU A 307 -18.81 -9.95 7.07
C LEU A 307 -19.21 -11.10 6.14
N ASN A 308 -19.64 -10.79 4.92
CA ASN A 308 -20.12 -11.78 3.95
C ASN A 308 -19.39 -11.68 2.60
N PRO A 309 -18.08 -11.94 2.55
CA PRO A 309 -17.31 -11.85 1.30
C PRO A 309 -17.78 -12.80 0.20
N ARG A 310 -18.62 -13.80 0.52
CA ARG A 310 -19.22 -14.70 -0.47
C ARG A 310 -20.33 -14.02 -1.28
N GLY A 311 -20.98 -13.01 -0.74
CA GLY A 311 -22.04 -12.26 -1.41
C GLY A 311 -21.55 -11.19 -2.39
N LEU A 312 -20.25 -10.88 -2.37
CA LEU A 312 -19.67 -9.84 -3.23
C LEU A 312 -19.89 -10.16 -4.70
N VAL A 313 -20.27 -9.14 -5.46
CA VAL A 313 -20.47 -9.21 -6.90
C VAL A 313 -19.23 -8.66 -7.61
N PHE A 314 -18.58 -9.51 -8.40
CA PHE A 314 -17.43 -9.16 -9.23
C PHE A 314 -17.34 -10.12 -10.43
N LYS A 315 -18.13 -9.87 -11.46
CA LYS A 315 -18.21 -10.67 -12.68
C LYS A 315 -17.09 -10.27 -13.63
N MET A 316 -15.95 -10.94 -13.53
CA MET A 316 -14.82 -10.73 -14.41
C MET A 316 -14.76 -11.80 -15.52
N ASN A 317 -14.59 -11.37 -16.76
CA ASN A 317 -14.32 -12.23 -17.91
C ASN A 317 -13.28 -11.58 -18.84
N GLU A 318 -12.90 -12.27 -19.92
CA GLU A 318 -11.83 -11.79 -20.80
C GLU A 318 -12.05 -10.44 -21.48
N PRO A 319 -13.21 -10.21 -22.12
CA PRO A 319 -13.53 -8.88 -22.64
C PRO A 319 -13.48 -7.77 -21.58
N ILE A 320 -13.95 -8.05 -20.35
CA ILE A 320 -14.02 -7.05 -19.27
C ILE A 320 -12.63 -6.67 -18.79
N TRP A 321 -11.75 -7.65 -18.51
CA TRP A 321 -10.42 -7.29 -18.01
C TRP A 321 -9.57 -6.58 -19.07
N ARG A 322 -9.73 -6.92 -20.36
CA ARG A 322 -9.08 -6.15 -21.45
C ARG A 322 -9.57 -4.71 -21.51
N SER A 323 -10.87 -4.49 -21.32
CA SER A 323 -11.49 -3.16 -21.25
C SER A 323 -10.92 -2.35 -20.08
N LEU A 324 -10.91 -2.93 -18.88
CA LEU A 324 -10.34 -2.32 -17.68
C LEU A 324 -8.86 -1.97 -17.83
N GLU A 325 -8.08 -2.83 -18.49
CA GLU A 325 -6.66 -2.58 -18.75
C GLU A 325 -6.44 -1.40 -19.69
N ASN A 326 -7.23 -1.30 -20.75
CA ASN A 326 -7.12 -0.23 -21.75
C ASN A 326 -7.63 1.11 -21.22
N ASN A 327 -8.68 1.08 -20.39
CA ASN A 327 -9.31 2.27 -19.82
C ASN A 327 -8.65 2.73 -18.50
N SER A 328 -7.60 2.05 -18.06
CA SER A 328 -6.91 2.38 -16.81
C SER A 328 -6.21 3.73 -16.88
N ALA A 329 -6.25 4.48 -15.78
CA ALA A 329 -5.41 5.66 -15.57
C ALA A 329 -3.90 5.34 -15.58
N PHE A 330 -3.55 4.07 -15.43
CA PHE A 330 -2.18 3.55 -15.46
C PHE A 330 -1.88 2.77 -16.75
N ALA A 331 -2.68 2.95 -17.81
CA ALA A 331 -2.40 2.34 -19.10
C ALA A 331 -1.10 2.91 -19.72
N PRO A 332 -0.27 2.07 -20.38
CA PRO A 332 -0.42 0.63 -20.54
C PRO A 332 -0.10 -0.13 -19.24
N ARG A 333 -0.80 -1.24 -18.98
CA ARG A 333 -0.63 -2.06 -17.77
C ARG A 333 0.34 -3.24 -18.01
N PRO A 334 1.63 -3.11 -17.66
CA PRO A 334 2.62 -4.16 -17.90
C PRO A 334 2.38 -5.40 -17.03
N SER A 335 1.78 -5.26 -15.84
CA SER A 335 1.57 -6.37 -14.92
C SER A 335 0.57 -7.42 -15.40
N LYS A 336 -0.16 -7.19 -16.50
CA LYS A 336 -1.16 -8.14 -17.05
C LYS A 336 -0.61 -9.54 -17.29
N THR A 337 0.68 -9.67 -17.60
CA THR A 337 1.36 -10.95 -17.79
C THR A 337 1.40 -11.79 -16.50
N LEU A 338 1.23 -11.16 -15.33
CA LEU A 338 1.20 -11.79 -14.02
C LEU A 338 -0.20 -12.29 -13.60
N ARG A 339 -1.24 -12.05 -14.41
CA ARG A 339 -2.66 -12.33 -14.03
C ARG A 339 -2.88 -13.80 -13.66
N SER A 340 -2.49 -14.73 -14.53
CA SER A 340 -2.63 -16.18 -14.28
C SER A 340 -1.86 -16.62 -13.05
N TYR A 341 -0.70 -16.00 -12.81
CA TYR A 341 0.15 -16.27 -11.68
C TYR A 341 -0.46 -15.78 -10.35
N TYR A 342 -0.86 -14.52 -10.29
CA TYR A 342 -1.55 -13.94 -9.13
C TYR A 342 -2.84 -14.70 -8.82
N ALA A 343 -3.59 -15.12 -9.85
CA ALA A 343 -4.77 -15.96 -9.67
C ALA A 343 -4.45 -17.28 -8.98
N LYS A 344 -3.37 -17.97 -9.38
CA LYS A 344 -2.94 -19.21 -8.72
C LYS A 344 -2.57 -19.01 -7.26
N GLN A 345 -1.82 -17.94 -6.94
CA GLN A 345 -1.41 -17.64 -5.56
C GLN A 345 -2.61 -17.23 -4.68
N LEU A 346 -3.46 -16.33 -5.18
CA LEU A 346 -4.63 -15.86 -4.45
C LEU A 346 -5.68 -16.94 -4.29
N LYS A 347 -5.82 -17.87 -5.25
CA LYS A 347 -6.71 -19.04 -5.09
C LYS A 347 -6.25 -19.97 -3.97
N ARG A 348 -4.94 -20.09 -3.71
CA ARG A 348 -4.43 -20.88 -2.57
C ARG A 348 -4.80 -20.26 -1.22
N VAL A 349 -4.78 -18.92 -1.12
CA VAL A 349 -5.07 -18.20 0.12
C VAL A 349 -6.57 -17.98 0.34
N TYR A 350 -7.29 -17.62 -0.72
CA TYR A 350 -8.68 -17.14 -0.66
C TYR A 350 -9.69 -18.05 -1.37
N GLY A 351 -9.28 -19.18 -1.95
CA GLY A 351 -10.16 -20.06 -2.72
C GLY A 351 -11.35 -20.65 -1.95
N GLY A 352 -11.29 -20.69 -0.61
CA GLY A 352 -12.42 -21.12 0.23
C GLY A 352 -13.52 -20.05 0.45
N ILE A 353 -13.32 -18.84 -0.07
CA ILE A 353 -14.26 -17.72 0.04
C ILE A 353 -15.26 -17.77 -1.13
N SER A 354 -14.88 -17.19 -2.27
CA SER A 354 -15.64 -17.20 -3.52
C SER A 354 -14.69 -16.87 -4.68
N ASP A 355 -15.01 -17.36 -5.88
CA ASP A 355 -14.20 -17.05 -7.08
C ASP A 355 -14.22 -15.54 -7.39
N GLN A 356 -15.34 -14.86 -7.12
CA GLN A 356 -15.48 -13.41 -7.32
C GLN A 356 -14.55 -12.63 -6.40
N PHE A 357 -14.38 -13.06 -5.14
CA PHE A 357 -13.39 -12.48 -4.23
C PHE A 357 -11.96 -12.66 -4.76
N VAL A 358 -11.63 -13.85 -5.26
CA VAL A 358 -10.31 -14.12 -5.84
C VAL A 358 -10.06 -13.25 -7.06
N LEU A 359 -11.04 -13.10 -7.96
CA LEU A 359 -10.94 -12.26 -9.16
C LEU A 359 -10.71 -10.78 -8.81
N ALA A 360 -11.47 -10.25 -7.84
CA ALA A 360 -11.27 -8.90 -7.35
C ALA A 360 -9.89 -8.72 -6.70
N ALA A 361 -9.42 -9.73 -5.96
CA ALA A 361 -8.09 -9.72 -5.35
C ALA A 361 -6.97 -9.71 -6.38
N VAL A 362 -7.12 -10.48 -7.46
CA VAL A 362 -6.17 -10.51 -8.58
C VAL A 362 -6.13 -9.12 -9.22
N GLU A 363 -7.29 -8.58 -9.58
CA GLU A 363 -7.36 -7.30 -10.28
C GLU A 363 -6.80 -6.15 -9.43
N LEU A 364 -7.16 -6.07 -8.15
CA LEU A 364 -6.59 -5.09 -7.23
C LEU A 364 -5.06 -5.22 -7.13
N SER A 365 -4.54 -6.45 -7.00
CA SER A 365 -3.10 -6.70 -6.89
C SER A 365 -2.34 -6.29 -8.16
N LEU A 366 -2.95 -6.49 -9.34
CA LEU A 366 -2.37 -6.06 -10.61
C LEU A 366 -2.38 -4.53 -10.72
N ILE A 367 -3.48 -3.86 -10.37
CA ILE A 367 -3.55 -2.39 -10.42
C ILE A 367 -2.53 -1.78 -9.47
N LEU A 368 -2.41 -2.31 -8.25
CA LEU A 368 -1.41 -1.86 -7.27
C LEU A 368 0.05 -2.12 -7.71
N MET A 369 0.27 -3.07 -8.62
CA MET A 369 1.59 -3.31 -9.21
C MET A 369 1.94 -2.25 -10.25
N ASP A 370 0.94 -1.78 -11.02
CA ASP A 370 1.12 -0.76 -12.07
C ASP A 370 1.04 0.68 -11.52
N ALA A 371 0.34 0.89 -10.41
CA ALA A 371 0.09 2.22 -9.86
C ALA A 371 1.34 2.84 -9.21
N ASP A 372 1.51 4.15 -9.41
CA ASP A 372 2.55 4.92 -8.75
C ASP A 372 2.40 4.89 -7.22
N SER A 373 3.54 4.84 -6.51
CA SER A 373 3.51 4.79 -5.04
C SER A 373 2.75 5.96 -4.39
N HIS A 374 2.75 7.14 -5.01
CA HIS A 374 2.01 8.28 -4.48
C HIS A 374 0.50 8.19 -4.75
N ALA A 375 0.08 7.61 -5.87
CA ALA A 375 -1.34 7.34 -6.14
C ALA A 375 -1.89 6.33 -5.11
N ILE A 376 -1.16 5.25 -4.86
CA ILE A 376 -1.51 4.27 -3.82
C ILE A 376 -1.61 4.93 -2.44
N ALA A 377 -0.61 5.75 -2.08
CA ALA A 377 -0.62 6.45 -0.79
C ALA A 377 -1.85 7.35 -0.64
N THR A 378 -2.15 8.15 -1.67
CA THR A 378 -3.29 9.07 -1.67
C THR A 378 -4.61 8.31 -1.59
N TRP A 379 -4.75 7.21 -2.35
CA TRP A 379 -5.94 6.36 -2.35
C TRP A 379 -6.19 5.71 -0.98
N LEU A 380 -5.13 5.21 -0.31
CA LEU A 380 -5.21 4.66 1.04
C LEU A 380 -5.48 5.74 2.11
N GLU A 381 -4.89 6.93 1.98
CA GLU A 381 -5.12 8.06 2.88
C GLU A 381 -6.57 8.58 2.77
N GLY A 382 -7.21 8.40 1.61
CA GLY A 382 -8.63 8.66 1.40
C GLY A 382 -9.59 7.53 1.81
N TYR A 383 -9.07 6.44 2.40
CA TYR A 383 -9.84 5.24 2.78
C TYR A 383 -10.62 4.59 1.64
N CYS A 384 -10.20 4.79 0.39
CA CYS A 384 -10.92 4.28 -0.78
C CYS A 384 -10.84 2.76 -0.89
N GLU A 385 -9.99 2.08 -0.10
CA GLU A 385 -10.03 0.63 0.01
C GLU A 385 -11.31 0.14 0.71
N HIS A 386 -11.88 0.93 1.61
CA HIS A 386 -13.07 0.56 2.37
C HIS A 386 -14.36 0.96 1.66
N GLN A 387 -15.45 0.25 1.94
CA GLN A 387 -16.79 0.72 1.62
C GLN A 387 -17.00 2.08 2.29
N ASP A 388 -17.55 3.06 1.57
CA ASP A 388 -17.77 4.38 2.12
C ASP A 388 -18.83 4.32 3.24
N LEU A 389 -18.36 4.62 4.44
CA LEU A 389 -19.17 4.58 5.66
C LEU A 389 -20.17 5.75 5.70
N TYR A 390 -19.79 6.91 5.17
CA TYR A 390 -20.69 8.07 5.08
C TYR A 390 -21.85 7.77 4.13
N VAL A 391 -21.56 7.16 2.97
CA VAL A 391 -22.61 6.71 2.04
C VAL A 391 -23.51 5.67 2.71
N ASN A 392 -22.94 4.69 3.41
CA ASN A 392 -23.72 3.67 4.12
C ASN A 392 -24.70 4.28 5.15
N GLN A 393 -24.23 5.26 5.93
CA GLN A 393 -25.05 5.96 6.92
C GLN A 393 -26.10 6.86 6.27
N ARG A 394 -25.75 7.57 5.18
CA ARG A 394 -26.70 8.42 4.49
C ARG A 394 -27.84 7.61 3.87
N LEU A 395 -27.53 6.47 3.26
CA LEU A 395 -28.55 5.54 2.75
C LEU A 395 -29.49 5.08 3.87
N GLN A 396 -28.95 4.76 5.05
CA GLN A 396 -29.78 4.40 6.21
C GLN A 396 -30.70 5.55 6.65
N GLN A 397 -30.20 6.79 6.67
CA GLN A 397 -31.00 7.97 7.03
C GLN A 397 -32.09 8.30 6.00
N LEU A 398 -31.93 7.83 4.77
CA LEU A 398 -32.89 7.97 3.68
C LEU A 398 -33.77 6.73 3.52
N ASP A 399 -33.90 5.93 4.58
CA ASP A 399 -34.75 4.73 4.66
C ASP A 399 -34.48 3.70 3.54
N ALA A 400 -33.21 3.55 3.13
CA ALA A 400 -32.82 2.51 2.18
C ALA A 400 -33.20 1.12 2.70
N THR A 401 -33.71 0.28 1.80
CA THR A 401 -34.17 -1.07 2.15
C THR A 401 -32.99 -1.97 2.53
N PRO A 402 -33.22 -3.04 3.32
CA PRO A 402 -32.19 -4.03 3.61
C PRO A 402 -31.53 -4.61 2.35
N GLU A 403 -32.31 -4.83 1.29
CA GLU A 403 -31.86 -5.31 0.00
C GLU A 403 -30.93 -4.30 -0.70
N GLU A 404 -31.21 -3.01 -0.60
CA GLU A 404 -30.36 -1.93 -1.12
C GLU A 404 -29.05 -1.79 -0.34
N LEU A 405 -29.10 -1.87 1.00
CA LEU A 405 -27.90 -1.85 1.85
C LEU A 405 -27.03 -3.10 1.60
N LYS A 406 -27.67 -4.24 1.36
CA LYS A 406 -27.00 -5.47 0.93
C LYS A 406 -26.35 -5.27 -0.44
N ALA A 407 -27.06 -4.72 -1.43
CA ALA A 407 -26.50 -4.43 -2.73
C ALA A 407 -25.29 -3.47 -2.64
N HIS A 408 -25.33 -2.47 -1.74
CA HIS A 408 -24.22 -1.55 -1.53
C HIS A 408 -22.98 -2.27 -1.00
N TYR A 409 -23.16 -3.21 -0.06
CA TYR A 409 -22.07 -4.06 0.38
C TYR A 409 -21.53 -4.94 -0.75
N GLU A 410 -22.41 -5.56 -1.53
CA GLU A 410 -22.06 -6.51 -2.58
C GLU A 410 -21.33 -5.86 -3.77
N SER A 411 -21.66 -4.61 -4.12
CA SER A 411 -20.99 -3.84 -5.19
C SER A 411 -19.67 -3.22 -4.74
N SER A 412 -19.36 -3.23 -3.44
CA SER A 412 -18.24 -2.48 -2.87
C SER A 412 -16.88 -2.85 -3.50
N TYR A 413 -16.64 -4.10 -3.88
CA TYR A 413 -15.34 -4.48 -4.47
C TYR A 413 -15.19 -3.97 -5.91
N VAL A 414 -16.29 -3.81 -6.65
CA VAL A 414 -16.28 -3.13 -7.95
C VAL A 414 -15.91 -1.67 -7.77
N SER A 415 -16.57 -0.96 -6.85
CA SER A 415 -16.25 0.44 -6.56
C SER A 415 -14.78 0.63 -6.14
N MET A 416 -14.26 -0.29 -5.32
CA MET A 416 -12.85 -0.29 -4.90
C MET A 416 -11.91 -0.38 -6.12
N VAL A 417 -12.11 -1.37 -6.98
CA VAL A 417 -11.27 -1.61 -8.16
C VAL A 417 -11.36 -0.44 -9.14
N ILE A 418 -12.57 0.04 -9.44
CA ILE A 418 -12.79 1.17 -10.34
C ILE A 418 -12.18 2.46 -9.79
N SER A 419 -12.32 2.73 -8.49
CA SER A 419 -11.77 3.94 -7.87
C SER A 419 -10.26 4.07 -8.08
N LEU A 420 -9.52 2.97 -7.92
CA LEU A 420 -8.08 2.96 -8.13
C LEU A 420 -7.74 2.96 -9.62
N ASN A 421 -8.39 2.08 -10.40
CA ASN A 421 -8.10 1.92 -11.83
C ASN A 421 -8.32 3.22 -12.63
N ASN A 422 -9.30 4.04 -12.22
CA ASN A 422 -9.73 5.23 -12.95
C ASN A 422 -9.43 6.53 -12.18
N MET A 423 -8.51 6.48 -11.21
CA MET A 423 -8.12 7.63 -10.40
C MET A 423 -7.52 8.77 -11.27
N ARG A 424 -7.89 10.02 -10.99
CA ARG A 424 -7.28 11.20 -11.61
C ARG A 424 -5.86 11.43 -11.09
N THR A 425 -4.87 11.05 -11.88
CA THR A 425 -3.45 11.24 -11.55
C THR A 425 -2.91 12.65 -11.82
N ARG A 426 -3.65 13.48 -12.57
CA ARG A 426 -3.17 14.77 -13.12
C ARG A 426 -2.75 15.82 -12.07
N ASN A 427 -3.15 15.65 -10.80
CA ASN A 427 -2.80 16.53 -9.69
C ASN A 427 -1.83 15.92 -8.67
N LEU A 428 -1.41 14.66 -8.85
CA LEU A 428 -0.55 13.91 -7.92
C LEU A 428 0.96 14.17 -8.14
N GLY A 429 1.34 14.99 -9.11
CA GLY A 429 2.71 15.06 -9.64
C GLY A 429 3.64 16.15 -9.10
N ARG A 430 3.22 17.04 -8.19
CA ARG A 430 4.11 18.14 -7.71
C ARG A 430 4.54 17.95 -6.26
N PRO A 431 5.74 17.39 -6.01
CA PRO A 431 6.33 17.37 -4.68
C PRO A 431 6.59 18.81 -4.24
N GLY A 432 5.84 19.31 -3.26
CA GLY A 432 6.02 20.64 -2.67
C GLY A 432 4.80 21.56 -2.67
N ARG A 433 3.68 21.19 -3.32
CA ARG A 433 2.38 21.74 -2.92
C ARG A 433 1.84 20.85 -1.81
N GLY A 434 1.44 21.47 -0.71
CA GLY A 434 0.88 20.78 0.45
C GLY A 434 -0.30 19.88 0.08
N ILE A 435 -0.73 19.11 1.07
CA ILE A 435 -1.87 18.19 1.13
C ILE A 435 -3.20 18.99 1.03
N ASP A 436 -3.24 19.99 0.15
CA ASP A 436 -4.33 20.95 -0.08
C ASP A 436 -4.83 20.88 -1.53
N SER A 437 -4.41 19.88 -2.32
CA SER A 437 -5.12 19.58 -3.56
C SER A 437 -6.52 19.08 -3.17
N LYS A 438 -7.50 19.98 -3.24
CA LYS A 438 -8.92 19.79 -2.91
C LYS A 438 -9.61 18.58 -3.55
N GLU A 439 -8.93 17.86 -4.44
CA GLU A 439 -9.43 16.64 -5.06
C GLU A 439 -9.01 15.43 -4.22
N LYS A 440 -9.87 15.04 -3.29
CA LYS A 440 -9.76 13.75 -2.60
C LYS A 440 -10.01 12.62 -3.61
N PRO A 441 -9.32 11.46 -3.49
CA PRO A 441 -9.70 10.28 -4.26
C PRO A 441 -11.17 9.95 -3.99
N CYS A 442 -11.86 9.45 -5.00
CA CYS A 442 -13.29 9.19 -4.95
C CYS A 442 -13.59 7.73 -5.24
N ARG A 443 -14.59 7.20 -4.54
CA ARG A 443 -15.06 5.85 -4.70
C ARG A 443 -16.50 5.89 -5.23
N PRO A 444 -16.83 5.22 -6.35
CA PRO A 444 -18.13 5.35 -7.00
C PRO A 444 -19.19 4.42 -6.38
N ASP A 445 -19.42 4.54 -5.07
CA ASP A 445 -20.28 3.62 -4.31
C ASP A 445 -21.76 3.76 -4.68
N ILE A 446 -22.29 4.98 -4.86
CA ILE A 446 -23.70 5.19 -5.23
C ILE A 446 -23.96 4.70 -6.66
N ILE A 447 -23.08 5.05 -7.61
CA ILE A 447 -23.27 4.65 -9.00
C ILE A 447 -23.17 3.12 -9.15
N CYS A 448 -22.19 2.47 -8.50
CA CYS A 448 -22.08 1.01 -8.54
C CYS A 448 -23.26 0.33 -7.82
N LEU A 449 -23.76 0.89 -6.72
CA LEU A 449 -24.99 0.41 -6.08
C LEU A 449 -26.17 0.46 -7.06
N GLY A 450 -26.40 1.60 -7.70
CA GLY A 450 -27.50 1.76 -8.66
C GLY A 450 -27.37 0.81 -9.87
N LEU A 451 -26.16 0.63 -10.41
CA LEU A 451 -25.91 -0.33 -11.50
C LEU A 451 -26.21 -1.77 -11.08
N LEU A 452 -25.89 -2.16 -9.84
CA LEU A 452 -26.22 -3.50 -9.34
C LEU A 452 -27.72 -3.69 -9.15
N LEU A 453 -28.43 -2.67 -8.63
CA LEU A 453 -29.88 -2.69 -8.51
C LEU A 453 -30.54 -2.81 -9.89
N LYS A 454 -30.01 -2.11 -10.90
CA LYS A 454 -30.43 -2.26 -12.30
C LYS A 454 -30.18 -3.65 -12.86
N ALA A 455 -29.01 -4.23 -12.59
CA ALA A 455 -28.71 -5.61 -12.98
C ALA A 455 -29.64 -6.65 -12.34
N ARG A 456 -30.34 -6.27 -11.26
CA ARG A 456 -31.35 -7.06 -10.54
C ARG A 456 -32.78 -6.67 -10.90
N GLU A 457 -32.97 -5.83 -11.91
CA GLU A 457 -34.28 -5.37 -12.38
C GLU A 457 -35.10 -4.67 -11.27
N GLN A 458 -34.41 -4.05 -10.31
CA GLN A 458 -35.08 -3.33 -9.22
C GLN A 458 -35.63 -1.97 -9.72
N PRO A 459 -36.77 -1.51 -9.18
CA PRO A 459 -37.30 -0.19 -9.47
C PRO A 459 -36.38 0.92 -8.95
N GLU A 460 -36.67 2.16 -9.33
CA GLU A 460 -35.91 3.32 -8.88
C GLU A 460 -36.02 3.48 -7.36
N PRO A 461 -34.90 3.46 -6.61
CA PRO A 461 -34.93 3.66 -5.16
C PRO A 461 -35.37 5.07 -4.81
N ASN A 462 -36.09 5.22 -3.70
CA ASN A 462 -36.58 6.52 -3.22
C ASN A 462 -35.44 7.53 -2.99
N TRP A 463 -34.30 7.06 -2.50
CA TRP A 463 -33.12 7.89 -2.25
C TRP A 463 -32.37 8.31 -3.53
N TRP A 464 -32.63 7.68 -4.68
CA TRP A 464 -31.91 7.95 -5.94
C TRP A 464 -32.06 9.41 -6.41
N ARG A 465 -33.21 10.03 -6.13
CA ARG A 465 -33.49 11.43 -6.49
C ARG A 465 -33.15 12.42 -5.39
N HIS A 466 -32.71 11.97 -4.21
CA HIS A 466 -32.40 12.86 -3.10
C HIS A 466 -31.20 13.75 -3.43
N GLU A 467 -31.29 15.06 -3.14
CA GLU A 467 -30.29 16.08 -3.51
C GLU A 467 -28.85 15.69 -3.09
N ASP A 468 -28.66 15.27 -1.84
CA ASP A 468 -27.35 14.80 -1.36
C ASP A 468 -26.78 13.62 -2.16
N ILE A 469 -27.63 12.67 -2.55
CA ILE A 469 -27.22 11.52 -3.35
C ILE A 469 -26.84 11.99 -4.76
N GLN A 470 -27.59 12.95 -5.33
CA GLN A 470 -27.24 13.55 -6.62
C GLN A 470 -25.88 14.24 -6.55
N ALA A 471 -25.61 14.99 -5.48
CA ALA A 471 -24.32 15.65 -5.27
C ALA A 471 -23.17 14.63 -5.14
N ILE A 472 -23.38 13.53 -4.41
CA ILE A 472 -22.40 12.43 -4.32
C ILE A 472 -22.15 11.82 -5.70
N ARG A 473 -23.20 11.47 -6.46
CA ARG A 473 -23.04 10.92 -7.82
C ARG A 473 -22.30 11.87 -8.75
N GLU A 474 -22.62 13.15 -8.71
CA GLU A 474 -21.91 14.15 -9.54
C GLU A 474 -20.42 14.18 -9.19
N SER A 475 -20.09 14.10 -7.89
CA SER A 475 -18.71 13.99 -7.43
C SER A 475 -18.05 12.69 -7.90
N GLU A 476 -18.72 11.54 -7.75
CA GLU A 476 -18.23 10.24 -8.23
C GLU A 476 -17.93 10.26 -9.73
N ARG A 477 -18.81 10.92 -10.49
CA ARG A 477 -18.67 11.07 -11.93
C ARG A 477 -17.51 11.95 -12.34
N THR A 478 -17.40 13.10 -11.68
CA THR A 478 -16.45 14.14 -12.06
C THR A 478 -15.04 13.88 -11.54
N LEU A 479 -14.84 13.00 -10.55
CA LEU A 479 -13.51 12.76 -9.96
C LEU A 479 -12.76 11.57 -10.58
N LEU A 480 -13.43 10.75 -11.38
CA LEU A 480 -12.83 9.61 -12.08
C LEU A 480 -12.62 9.90 -13.58
N ASN A 481 -11.73 9.14 -14.21
CA ASN A 481 -11.35 9.27 -15.62
C ASN A 481 -11.88 8.14 -16.49
N GLY A 482 -12.10 8.45 -17.77
CA GLY A 482 -12.47 7.47 -18.79
C GLY A 482 -13.92 6.99 -18.66
N GLU A 483 -14.25 5.97 -19.45
CA GLU A 483 -15.59 5.36 -19.52
C GLU A 483 -15.81 4.31 -18.44
N TRP A 484 -15.41 4.60 -17.20
CA TRP A 484 -15.38 3.63 -16.11
C TRP A 484 -16.76 3.05 -15.77
N TYR A 485 -17.86 3.77 -16.06
CA TYR A 485 -19.23 3.29 -15.87
C TYR A 485 -19.53 2.02 -16.66
N ASN A 486 -19.02 1.94 -17.89
CA ASN A 486 -19.21 0.77 -18.75
C ASN A 486 -18.48 -0.45 -18.17
N ASP A 487 -17.28 -0.24 -17.65
CA ASP A 487 -16.53 -1.32 -16.99
C ASP A 487 -17.19 -1.74 -15.68
N ALA A 488 -17.66 -0.79 -14.87
CA ALA A 488 -18.41 -1.06 -13.64
C ALA A 488 -19.71 -1.82 -13.92
N ALA A 489 -20.49 -1.40 -14.93
CA ALA A 489 -21.73 -2.06 -15.32
C ALA A 489 -21.48 -3.52 -15.72
N LYS A 490 -20.45 -3.78 -16.51
CA LYS A 490 -20.06 -5.14 -16.91
C LYS A 490 -19.61 -6.00 -15.73
N LEU A 491 -18.81 -5.43 -14.81
CA LEU A 491 -18.40 -6.12 -13.58
C LEU A 491 -19.58 -6.48 -12.66
N LEU A 492 -20.66 -5.71 -12.72
CA LEU A 492 -21.89 -5.95 -11.96
C LEU A 492 -22.89 -6.86 -12.72
N GLY A 493 -22.62 -7.16 -14.00
CA GLY A 493 -23.35 -8.14 -14.80
C GLY A 493 -24.31 -7.57 -15.83
N LEU A 494 -24.24 -6.28 -16.11
CA LEU A 494 -24.90 -5.67 -17.26
C LEU A 494 -24.04 -5.84 -18.53
N SER A 495 -24.63 -5.70 -19.71
CA SER A 495 -23.88 -5.68 -20.98
C SER A 495 -23.12 -4.35 -21.17
N SER A 496 -23.73 -3.24 -20.78
CA SER A 496 -23.18 -1.88 -20.80
C SER A 496 -23.85 -1.00 -19.75
N CYS A 497 -23.34 0.21 -19.53
CA CYS A 497 -24.04 1.21 -18.73
C CYS A 497 -25.36 1.59 -19.44
N PRO A 498 -26.52 1.60 -18.75
CA PRO A 498 -27.77 2.06 -19.34
C PRO A 498 -27.66 3.53 -19.77
N HIS A 499 -28.31 3.88 -20.88
CA HIS A 499 -28.25 5.24 -21.42
C HIS A 499 -28.80 6.27 -20.42
N GLY A 500 -28.02 7.32 -20.15
CA GLY A 500 -28.40 8.40 -19.23
C GLY A 500 -28.22 8.07 -17.75
N PHE A 501 -27.78 6.86 -17.40
CA PHE A 501 -27.59 6.44 -16.01
C PHE A 501 -26.51 7.28 -15.31
N GLU A 502 -25.43 7.58 -16.02
CA GLU A 502 -24.35 8.48 -15.59
C GLU A 502 -24.81 9.94 -15.38
N ASN A 503 -25.98 10.31 -15.92
CA ASN A 503 -26.61 11.62 -15.72
C ASN A 503 -27.70 11.58 -14.64
N GLY A 504 -27.79 10.47 -13.88
CA GLY A 504 -28.77 10.30 -12.82
C GLY A 504 -30.15 9.85 -13.31
N GLN A 505 -30.32 9.55 -14.59
CA GLN A 505 -31.58 8.99 -15.10
C GLN A 505 -31.66 7.51 -14.73
N TRP A 506 -32.74 7.08 -14.09
CA TRP A 506 -32.89 5.64 -13.82
C TRP A 506 -33.10 4.88 -15.13
N GLY A 507 -33.93 5.39 -16.06
CA GLY A 507 -34.09 4.90 -17.45
C GLY A 507 -34.60 3.45 -17.60
N ILE A 508 -35.40 3.17 -18.62
CA ILE A 508 -35.84 1.80 -18.96
C ILE A 508 -34.68 1.09 -19.65
N ALA A 509 -34.49 -0.21 -19.36
CA ALA A 509 -33.50 -1.04 -20.05
C ALA A 509 -33.61 -0.79 -21.56
N SER A 510 -32.48 -0.50 -22.23
CA SER A 510 -32.47 -0.48 -23.69
C SER A 510 -33.04 -1.81 -24.18
N PRO A 511 -34.04 -1.83 -25.08
CA PRO A 511 -34.59 -3.06 -25.59
C PRO A 511 -33.45 -3.85 -26.23
N SER A 512 -33.29 -5.10 -25.81
CA SER A 512 -32.42 -6.06 -26.45
C SER A 512 -32.74 -6.07 -27.95
N LEU A 513 -31.75 -5.74 -28.79
CA LEU A 513 -31.76 -6.11 -30.20
C LEU A 513 -31.67 -7.65 -30.25
N ASP A 514 -32.80 -8.33 -30.11
CA ASP A 514 -32.95 -9.75 -30.40
C ASP A 514 -34.42 -10.00 -30.82
N SER A 515 -34.79 -9.50 -32.00
CA SER A 515 -35.97 -9.96 -32.73
C SER A 515 -35.85 -9.62 -34.22
N SER A 516 -34.85 -10.18 -34.90
CA SER A 516 -34.88 -10.25 -36.36
C SER A 516 -34.22 -11.53 -36.85
N THR A 517 -34.95 -12.64 -36.79
CA THR A 517 -34.92 -13.72 -37.81
C THR A 517 -35.89 -14.83 -37.40
N ALA A 518 -37.18 -14.52 -37.53
CA ALA A 518 -38.21 -15.53 -37.69
C ALA A 518 -39.28 -14.96 -38.61
N SER A 519 -39.01 -15.01 -39.92
CA SER A 519 -40.01 -14.83 -40.97
C SER A 519 -40.03 -16.11 -41.81
N THR A 520 -40.86 -17.02 -41.33
CA THR A 520 -41.82 -17.85 -42.07
C THR A 520 -41.65 -17.88 -43.59
N ARG A 521 -41.20 -19.02 -44.13
CA ARG A 521 -41.54 -19.45 -45.49
C ARG A 521 -42.87 -20.20 -45.41
N GLU A 522 -43.92 -19.57 -45.92
CA GLU A 522 -45.17 -20.24 -46.25
C GLU A 522 -44.97 -21.16 -47.46
N VAL A 523 -45.44 -22.39 -47.28
CA VAL A 523 -45.65 -23.39 -48.32
C VAL A 523 -47.07 -23.17 -48.82
N GLU A 524 -47.22 -22.68 -50.04
CA GLU A 524 -48.48 -22.68 -50.77
C GLU A 524 -48.46 -23.86 -51.75
N MET A 525 -49.42 -24.76 -51.61
CA MET A 525 -49.71 -25.84 -52.55
C MET A 525 -51.17 -25.72 -53.02
N THR A 526 -51.36 -26.00 -54.32
CA THR A 526 -52.57 -26.35 -55.10
C THR A 526 -53.36 -25.23 -55.79
N PRO A 527 -53.96 -25.51 -56.97
CA PRO A 527 -54.02 -26.78 -57.72
C PRO A 527 -52.99 -26.93 -58.84
#